data_AF-A0A2I7KGH2-F1
#
_entry.id   AF-A0A2I7KGH2-F1
#
_cell.length_a   1.000
_cell.length_b   1.000
_cell.length_c   1.000
_cell.angle_alpha   90.00
_cell.angle_beta   90.00
_cell.angle_gamma   90.00
#
_symmetry.space_group_name_H-M   'P 1'
#
loop_
_entity.id
_entity.type
_entity.pdbx_description
1 polymer ?
#
loop_
_entity_poly.entity_id
_entity_poly.type
_entity_poly.pdbx_seq_one_letter_code
_entity_poly.pdbx_strand_id
1 'polypeptide(L)'
;MLRHRLSRLLPIATTLAAFATPAFAQDLSPIQTMLETVEAALTGPIGIAVATLAVIGTGFMCMMGRLNWGWFASVIIGIVLIFSAGTIVDGFS
;
A
#
# COMPACT_ATOMS: atom_id res chain seq x y z
N MET A 1 47.21 20.85 -18.12
CA MET A 1 46.67 20.26 -19.37
C MET A 1 45.46 19.31 -19.15
N LEU A 2 45.35 18.60 -18.01
CA LEU A 2 44.20 17.72 -17.72
C LEU A 2 42.82 18.44 -17.65
N ARG A 3 42.77 19.66 -17.09
CA ARG A 3 41.53 20.43 -16.90
C ARG A 3 40.82 20.80 -18.22
N HIS A 4 41.57 21.00 -19.30
CA HIS A 4 40.99 21.27 -20.63
C HIS A 4 40.43 20.01 -21.30
N ARG A 5 40.97 18.82 -21.02
CA ARG A 5 40.39 17.56 -21.52
C ARG A 5 39.08 17.24 -20.81
N LEU A 6 39.01 17.51 -19.49
CA LEU A 6 37.77 17.34 -18.71
C LEU A 6 36.66 18.30 -19.17
N SER A 7 37.00 19.56 -19.43
CA SER A 7 36.06 20.58 -19.91
C SER A 7 35.49 20.27 -21.31
N ARG A 8 36.23 19.55 -22.16
CA ARG A 8 35.76 19.10 -23.48
C ARG A 8 34.82 17.90 -23.43
N LEU A 9 34.86 17.10 -22.36
CA LEU A 9 34.00 15.92 -22.17
C LEU A 9 32.67 16.25 -21.52
N LEU A 10 32.59 17.37 -20.78
CA LEU A 10 31.37 17.87 -20.15
C LEU A 10 30.18 18.02 -21.11
N PRO A 11 30.29 18.69 -22.29
CA PRO A 11 29.15 18.86 -23.19
C PRO A 11 28.63 17.53 -23.75
N ILE A 12 29.52 16.57 -24.02
CA ILE A 12 29.18 15.24 -24.55
C ILE A 12 28.39 14.43 -23.51
N ALA A 13 28.79 14.49 -22.24
CA ALA A 13 28.09 13.82 -21.15
C ALA A 13 26.67 14.39 -20.95
N THR A 14 26.50 15.71 -21.00
CA THR A 14 25.17 16.35 -20.93
C THR A 14 24.29 16.00 -22.12
N THR A 15 24.84 15.91 -23.33
CA THR A 15 24.04 15.48 -24.50
C THR A 15 23.64 14.02 -24.40
N LEU A 16 24.50 13.13 -23.89
CA LEU A 16 24.15 11.72 -23.69
C LEU A 16 23.06 11.54 -22.62
N ALA A 17 23.11 12.33 -21.54
CA ALA A 17 22.08 12.33 -20.51
C ALA A 17 20.73 12.85 -21.03
N ALA A 18 20.72 13.78 -21.99
CA ALA A 18 19.50 14.32 -22.60
C ALA A 18 18.80 13.31 -23.54
N PHE A 19 19.53 12.32 -24.07
CA PHE A 19 18.98 11.24 -24.90
C PHE A 19 18.81 9.92 -24.12
N ALA A 20 19.03 9.92 -22.81
CA ALA A 20 18.82 8.74 -21.98
C ALA A 20 17.31 8.48 -21.85
N THR A 21 16.82 7.44 -22.53
CA THR A 21 15.48 6.92 -22.28
C THR A 21 15.45 6.19 -20.93
N PRO A 22 14.41 6.39 -20.09
CA PRO A 22 14.30 5.67 -18.83
C PRO A 22 14.33 4.17 -19.10
N ALA A 23 15.16 3.44 -18.35
CA ALA A 23 15.18 1.99 -18.45
C ALA A 23 13.87 1.44 -17.87
N PHE A 24 13.28 0.42 -18.50
CA PHE A 24 12.05 -0.24 -18.02
C PHE A 24 12.14 -0.75 -16.57
N ALA A 25 13.35 -0.93 -16.03
CA ALA A 25 13.56 -1.30 -14.63
C ALA A 25 13.33 -0.16 -13.62
N GLN A 26 13.28 1.10 -14.06
CA GLN A 26 12.95 2.25 -13.20
C GLN A 26 11.43 2.45 -13.08
N ASP A 27 10.65 1.79 -13.92
CA ASP A 27 9.19 1.86 -13.88
C ASP A 27 8.64 0.81 -12.90
N LEU A 28 8.45 1.22 -11.65
CA LEU A 28 7.81 0.41 -10.61
C LEU A 28 6.28 0.41 -10.71
N SER A 29 5.71 1.16 -11.65
CA SER A 29 4.25 1.29 -11.84
C SER A 29 3.53 -0.06 -11.94
N PRO A 30 4.04 -1.10 -12.64
CA PRO A 30 3.35 -2.38 -12.71
C PRO A 30 3.20 -3.02 -11.33
N ILE A 31 4.28 -3.07 -10.53
CA ILE A 31 4.22 -3.70 -9.20
C ILE A 31 3.36 -2.86 -8.25
N GLN A 32 3.51 -1.54 -8.29
CA GLN A 32 2.69 -0.63 -7.48
C GLN A 32 1.19 -0.79 -7.79
N THR A 33 0.82 -0.80 -9.07
CA THR A 33 -0.57 -0.99 -9.52
C THR A 33 -1.13 -2.34 -9.08
N MET A 34 -0.34 -3.42 -9.12
CA MET A 34 -0.79 -4.73 -8.63
C MET A 34 -1.07 -4.70 -7.14
N LEU A 35 -0.20 -4.06 -6.34
CA LEU A 35 -0.39 -3.92 -4.89
C LEU A 35 -1.64 -3.08 -4.56
N GLU A 36 -1.82 -1.94 -5.24
CA GLU A 36 -3.00 -1.08 -5.10
C GLU A 36 -4.30 -1.82 -5.48
N THR A 37 -4.24 -2.67 -6.52
CA THR A 37 -5.39 -3.48 -6.93
C THR A 37 -5.75 -4.51 -5.85
N VAL A 38 -4.76 -5.16 -5.25
CA VAL A 38 -4.99 -6.12 -4.15
C VAL A 38 -5.53 -5.40 -2.92
N GLU A 39 -4.98 -4.23 -2.58
CA GLU A 39 -5.49 -3.40 -1.50
C GLU A 39 -6.95 -3.04 -1.73
N ALA A 40 -7.29 -2.50 -2.90
CA ALA A 40 -8.66 -2.11 -3.25
C ALA A 40 -9.62 -3.29 -3.23
N ALA A 41 -9.17 -4.50 -3.61
CA ALA A 41 -9.99 -5.70 -3.51
C ALA A 41 -10.28 -6.08 -2.05
N LEU A 42 -9.31 -5.91 -1.15
CA LEU A 42 -9.41 -6.26 0.28
C LEU A 42 -10.15 -5.20 1.11
N THR A 43 -10.01 -3.92 0.79
CA THR A 43 -10.64 -2.81 1.52
C THR A 43 -11.93 -2.30 0.85
N GLY A 44 -12.19 -2.73 -0.38
CA GLY A 44 -13.38 -2.38 -1.14
C GLY A 44 -14.68 -3.07 -0.68
N PRO A 45 -15.73 -3.09 -1.52
CA PRO A 45 -17.05 -3.60 -1.15
C PRO A 45 -17.05 -5.05 -0.64
N ILE A 46 -16.14 -5.88 -1.18
CA ILE A 46 -15.98 -7.27 -0.76
C ILE A 46 -15.47 -7.34 0.69
N GLY A 47 -14.44 -6.57 1.03
CA GLY A 47 -13.92 -6.48 2.40
C GLY A 47 -14.96 -6.02 3.41
N ILE A 48 -15.74 -5.00 3.05
CA ILE A 48 -16.84 -4.49 3.88
C ILE A 48 -17.91 -5.56 4.11
N ALA A 49 -18.27 -6.33 3.07
CA ALA A 49 -19.22 -7.42 3.20
C ALA A 49 -18.73 -8.50 4.17
N VAL A 50 -17.45 -8.89 4.07
CA VAL A 50 -16.83 -9.87 4.98
C VAL A 50 -16.79 -9.35 6.42
N ALA A 51 -16.39 -8.10 6.63
CA ALA A 51 -16.37 -7.47 7.94
C ALA A 51 -17.78 -7.42 8.56
N THR A 52 -18.79 -7.10 7.75
CA THR A 52 -20.19 -7.07 8.20
C THR A 52 -20.66 -8.46 8.65
N LEU A 53 -20.34 -9.51 7.89
CA LEU A 53 -20.66 -10.89 8.27
C LEU A 53 -19.96 -11.31 9.56
N ALA A 54 -18.71 -10.90 9.77
CA ALA A 54 -17.99 -11.14 11.00
C ALA A 54 -18.70 -10.48 12.20
N VAL A 55 -19.10 -9.20 12.09
CA VAL A 55 -19.83 -8.49 13.15
C VAL A 55 -21.16 -9.16 13.47
N ILE A 56 -21.94 -9.56 12.46
CA ILE A 56 -23.21 -10.27 12.65
C ILE A 56 -22.99 -11.59 13.41
N GLY A 57 -22.01 -12.39 12.98
CA GLY A 57 -21.69 -13.66 13.60
C GLY A 57 -21.26 -13.50 15.06
N THR A 58 -20.33 -12.59 15.34
CA THR A 58 -19.85 -12.34 16.71
C THR A 58 -20.94 -11.73 17.59
N GLY A 59 -21.79 -10.84 17.05
CA GLY A 59 -22.93 -10.27 17.77
C GLY A 59 -23.96 -11.33 18.17
N PHE A 60 -24.26 -12.28 17.28
CA PHE A 60 -25.15 -13.39 17.60
C PHE A 60 -24.58 -14.30 18.69
N MET A 61 -23.28 -14.63 18.62
CA MET A 61 -22.62 -15.43 19.67
C MET A 61 -22.56 -14.70 21.03
N CYS A 62 -22.46 -13.37 21.02
CA CYS A 62 -22.53 -12.55 22.23
C CYS A 62 -23.93 -12.63 22.87
N MET A 63 -25.00 -12.57 22.07
CA MET A 63 -26.38 -12.71 22.56
C MET A 63 -26.66 -14.09 23.19
N MET A 64 -26.01 -15.16 22.70
CA MET A 64 -26.10 -16.49 23.32
C MET A 64 -25.34 -16.61 24.65
N GLY A 65 -24.64 -15.56 25.10
CA GLY A 65 -23.84 -15.59 26.32
C GLY A 65 -22.62 -16.52 26.26
N ARG A 66 -22.28 -17.03 25.07
CA ARG A 66 -21.21 -18.02 24.87
C ARG A 66 -19.89 -17.42 24.39
N LEU A 67 -19.90 -16.14 24.04
CA LEU A 67 -18.71 -15.42 23.58
C LEU A 67 -18.18 -14.51 24.69
N ASN A 68 -16.87 -14.54 24.91
CA ASN A 68 -16.21 -13.62 25.82
C ASN A 68 -16.23 -12.20 25.23
N TRP A 69 -16.61 -11.21 26.04
CA TRP A 69 -16.58 -9.79 25.67
C TRP A 69 -15.22 -9.30 25.15
N GLY A 70 -14.11 -9.85 25.66
CA GLY A 70 -12.78 -9.55 25.14
C GLY A 70 -12.58 -10.01 23.69
N TRP A 71 -13.15 -11.15 23.33
CA TRP A 71 -13.14 -11.65 21.95
C TRP A 71 -14.06 -10.85 21.03
N PHE A 72 -15.16 -10.30 21.54
CA PHE A 72 -15.99 -9.37 20.77
C PHE A 72 -15.22 -8.09 20.46
N ALA A 73 -14.58 -7.51 21.47
CA ALA A 73 -13.78 -6.29 21.30
C ALA A 73 -12.63 -6.47 20.31
N SER A 74 -11.95 -7.62 20.31
CA SER A 74 -10.84 -7.88 19.37
C SER A 74 -11.29 -7.90 17.91
N VAL A 75 -12.51 -8.40 17.61
CA VAL A 75 -13.07 -8.37 16.26
C VAL A 75 -13.29 -6.93 15.79
N ILE A 76 -13.84 -6.07 16.64
CA ILE A 76 -14.07 -4.66 16.31
C ILE A 76 -12.73 -3.93 16.10
N ILE A 77 -11.75 -4.16 16.97
CA ILE A 77 -10.40 -3.57 16.82
C ILE A 77 -9.77 -4.02 15.50
N GLY A 78 -9.88 -5.31 15.14
CA GLY A 78 -9.35 -5.83 13.88
C GLY A 78 -9.97 -5.13 12.66
N ILE A 79 -11.29 -4.94 12.66
CA ILE A 79 -11.98 -4.21 11.59
C ILE A 79 -11.46 -2.78 11.47
N VAL A 80 -11.34 -2.05 12.58
CA VAL A 80 -10.81 -0.67 12.58
C VAL A 80 -9.39 -0.63 12.01
N LEU A 81 -8.53 -1.58 12.38
CA LEU A 81 -7.15 -1.64 11.89
C LEU A 81 -7.07 -1.91 10.39
N ILE A 82 -7.91 -2.80 9.85
CA ILE A 82 -7.92 -3.12 8.41
C ILE A 82 -8.31 -1.89 7.58
N PHE A 83 -9.39 -1.21 7.95
CA PHE A 83 -9.90 -0.08 7.16
C PHE A 83 -9.15 1.24 7.42
N SER A 84 -8.39 1.34 8.51
CA SER A 84 -7.54 2.51 8.80
C SER A 84 -6.08 2.33 8.35
N ALA A 85 -5.71 1.18 7.79
CA ALA A 85 -4.31 0.84 7.50
C ALA A 85 -3.63 1.88 6.60
N GLY A 86 -4.27 2.29 5.49
CA GLY A 86 -3.71 3.27 4.56
C GLY A 86 -3.37 4.61 5.22
N THR A 87 -4.31 5.17 5.99
CA THR A 87 -4.09 6.46 6.67
C THR A 87 -3.02 6.40 7.77
N ILE A 88 -2.88 5.25 8.44
CA ILE A 88 -1.82 5.04 9.43
C ILE A 88 -0.45 4.99 8.76
N VAL A 89 -0.33 4.25 7.66
CA VAL A 89 0.95 4.05 6.95
C VAL A 89 1.37 5.33 6.22
N ASP A 90 0.44 6.05 5.60
CA ASP A 90 0.70 7.34 4.94
C ASP A 90 1.26 8.39 5.91
N GLY A 91 0.95 8.29 7.20
CA GLY A 91 1.52 9.18 8.22
C GLY A 91 3.02 9.01 8.45
N PHE A 92 3.66 7.98 7.89
CA PHE A 92 5.10 7.69 8.05
C PHE A 92 5.95 8.04 6.82
N SER A 93 5.35 8.44 5.69
CA SER A 93 6.05 8.89 4.48
C SER A 93 6.33 10.39 4.49
#